data_AF-A0A1W1HDT7-F1
#
_entry.id   AF-A0A1W1HDT7-F1
#
_cell.length_a   1.000
_cell.length_b   1.000
_cell.length_c   1.000
_cell.angle_alpha   90.00
_cell.angle_beta   90.00
_cell.angle_gamma   90.00
#
_symmetry.space_group_name_H-M   'P 1'
#
loop_
_entity.id
_entity.type
_entity.pdbx_description
1 polymer ?
#
loop_
_entity_poly.entity_id
_entity_poly.type
_entity_poly.pdbx_seq_one_letter_code
_entity_poly.pdbx_strand_id
1 'polypeptide(L)'
;MNQNLHGSQKNIPFLSDSVKRSSLSEREALLANELARKNSELENLQRIHNSVSVELLETNKAIATLIRKYEKISHQKEHDIAIRIEQGILPMLVSLRGEAKPNDTLALELDMVIAQVKSLVRELNHGPDGLNELTPTEMKVAVLIRDGETSQQIAERLYISESTVKTHRKNIRNKLNIRQKKMNLSEHLGDII
;
A
#
# COMPACT_ATOMS: atom_id res chain seq x y z
N MET A 1 -45.11 -26.59 -90.29
CA MET A 1 -44.27 -27.56 -89.55
C MET A 1 -43.50 -26.77 -88.49
N ASN A 2 -43.67 -27.18 -87.22
CA ASN A 2 -42.84 -26.90 -86.03
C ASN A 2 -41.35 -26.65 -86.34
N GLN A 3 -40.54 -25.87 -85.59
CA GLN A 3 -40.61 -25.52 -84.17
C GLN A 3 -39.48 -24.53 -83.76
N ASN A 4 -39.65 -23.91 -82.59
CA ASN A 4 -38.63 -23.46 -81.61
C ASN A 4 -38.09 -22.01 -81.62
N LEU A 5 -38.90 -21.12 -81.02
CA LEU A 5 -38.73 -20.46 -79.71
C LEU A 5 -37.32 -20.24 -79.10
N HIS A 6 -37.25 -19.12 -78.35
CA HIS A 6 -36.28 -18.64 -77.36
C HIS A 6 -35.11 -17.82 -77.94
N GLY A 7 -34.85 -16.59 -77.52
CA GLY A 7 -35.40 -15.84 -76.39
C GLY A 7 -34.39 -14.73 -76.13
N SER A 8 -34.83 -13.48 -76.26
CA SER A 8 -33.99 -12.32 -75.94
C SER A 8 -33.65 -12.34 -74.45
N GLN A 9 -32.45 -12.78 -74.10
CA GLN A 9 -31.81 -12.36 -72.86
C GLN A 9 -30.74 -11.35 -73.22
N LYS A 10 -31.17 -10.09 -73.32
CA LYS A 10 -30.27 -8.96 -73.07
C LYS A 10 -29.71 -9.18 -71.68
N ASN A 11 -28.42 -9.47 -71.61
CA ASN A 11 -27.62 -9.37 -70.41
C ASN A 11 -27.94 -8.02 -69.76
N ILE A 12 -28.45 -8.01 -68.52
CA ILE A 12 -28.62 -6.78 -67.73
C ILE A 12 -27.52 -6.79 -66.65
N PRO A 13 -26.31 -6.26 -66.95
CA PRO A 13 -25.26 -6.09 -65.94
C PRO A 13 -25.70 -5.17 -64.79
N PHE A 14 -26.66 -4.26 -65.07
CA PHE A 14 -27.09 -3.21 -64.16
C PHE A 14 -27.85 -3.71 -62.91
N LEU A 15 -28.60 -4.81 -63.03
CA LEU A 15 -29.38 -5.36 -61.90
C LEU A 15 -28.48 -6.07 -60.88
N SER A 16 -27.38 -6.70 -61.30
CA SER A 16 -26.49 -7.43 -60.37
C SER A 16 -25.64 -6.49 -59.51
N ASP A 17 -25.18 -5.36 -60.09
CA ASP A 17 -24.40 -4.36 -59.37
C ASP A 17 -25.27 -3.52 -58.42
N SER A 18 -26.51 -3.23 -58.82
CA SER A 18 -27.45 -2.51 -57.96
C SER A 18 -27.88 -3.35 -56.75
N VAL A 19 -28.14 -4.65 -56.94
CA VAL A 19 -28.46 -5.57 -55.83
C VAL A 19 -27.25 -5.79 -54.92
N LYS A 20 -26.04 -5.94 -55.46
CA LYS A 20 -24.81 -6.00 -54.65
C LYS A 20 -24.58 -4.73 -53.85
N ARG A 21 -24.73 -3.54 -54.44
CA ARG A 21 -24.61 -2.25 -53.74
C ARG A 21 -25.67 -2.08 -52.64
N SER A 22 -26.90 -2.52 -52.88
CA SER A 22 -27.97 -2.57 -51.86
C SER A 22 -27.57 -3.46 -50.68
N SER A 23 -27.11 -4.69 -50.95
CA SER A 23 -26.71 -5.64 -49.90
C SER A 23 -25.47 -5.21 -49.13
N LEU A 24 -24.54 -4.50 -49.78
CA LEU A 24 -23.37 -3.89 -49.13
C LEU A 24 -23.79 -2.74 -48.20
N SER A 25 -24.67 -1.86 -48.68
CA SER A 25 -25.19 -0.74 -47.87
C SER A 25 -25.97 -1.22 -46.65
N GLU A 26 -26.78 -2.28 -46.77
CA GLU A 26 -27.46 -2.90 -45.63
C GLU A 26 -26.48 -3.48 -44.61
N ARG A 27 -25.41 -4.13 -45.07
CA ARG A 27 -24.39 -4.69 -44.18
C ARG A 27 -23.55 -3.61 -43.49
N GLU A 28 -23.23 -2.52 -44.17
CA GLU A 28 -22.58 -1.34 -43.58
C GLU A 28 -23.45 -0.71 -42.49
N ALA A 29 -24.76 -0.58 -42.74
CA ALA A 29 -25.71 -0.05 -41.75
C ALA A 29 -25.84 -0.96 -40.50
N LEU A 30 -25.84 -2.28 -40.68
CA LEU A 30 -25.84 -3.23 -39.57
C LEU A 30 -24.56 -3.14 -38.72
N LEU A 31 -23.40 -3.08 -39.37
CA LEU A 31 -22.11 -2.92 -38.68
C LEU A 31 -22.02 -1.58 -37.96
N ALA A 32 -22.52 -0.49 -38.55
CA ALA A 32 -22.56 0.82 -37.90
C ALA A 32 -23.44 0.80 -36.64
N ASN A 33 -24.59 0.14 -36.69
CA ASN A 33 -25.46 -0.03 -35.52
C ASN A 33 -24.82 -0.89 -34.43
N GLU A 34 -24.13 -1.96 -34.80
CA GLU A 34 -23.42 -2.82 -33.84
C GLU A 34 -22.25 -2.08 -33.19
N LEU A 35 -21.48 -1.32 -33.97
CA LEU A 35 -20.40 -0.47 -33.48
C LEU A 35 -20.93 0.61 -32.52
N ALA A 36 -22.06 1.25 -32.85
CA ALA A 36 -22.71 2.24 -31.99
C ALA A 36 -23.17 1.63 -30.66
N ARG A 37 -23.75 0.43 -30.69
CA ARG A 37 -24.12 -0.31 -29.48
C ARG A 37 -22.89 -0.64 -28.63
N LYS A 38 -21.83 -1.16 -29.24
CA LYS A 38 -20.58 -1.51 -28.54
C LYS A 38 -19.89 -0.29 -27.94
N ASN A 39 -19.88 0.84 -28.64
CA ASN A 39 -19.35 2.10 -28.11
C ASN A 39 -20.17 2.59 -26.91
N SER A 40 -21.50 2.54 -26.99
CA SER A 40 -22.36 2.90 -25.85
C SER A 40 -22.15 1.97 -24.65
N GLU A 41 -21.93 0.68 -24.88
CA GLU A 41 -21.63 -0.32 -23.85
C GLU A 41 -20.28 -0.04 -23.18
N LEU A 42 -19.23 0.25 -23.98
CA LEU A 42 -17.90 0.64 -23.51
C LEU A 42 -17.95 1.91 -22.67
N GLU A 43 -18.67 2.94 -23.12
CA GLU A 43 -18.84 4.17 -22.34
C GLU A 43 -19.51 3.93 -20.99
N ASN A 44 -20.49 3.03 -20.93
CA ASN A 44 -21.15 2.69 -19.67
C ASN A 44 -20.21 1.94 -18.73
N LEU A 45 -19.46 0.95 -19.24
CA LEU A 45 -18.45 0.23 -18.47
C LEU A 45 -17.36 1.17 -17.95
N GLN A 46 -16.89 2.11 -18.78
CA GLN A 46 -15.90 3.10 -18.39
C GLN A 46 -16.42 4.02 -17.29
N ARG A 47 -17.69 4.44 -17.36
CA ARG A 47 -18.35 5.23 -16.31
C ARG A 47 -18.41 4.48 -14.99
N ILE A 48 -18.87 3.22 -15.02
CA ILE A 48 -18.94 2.37 -13.83
C ILE A 48 -17.55 2.19 -13.21
N HIS A 49 -16.57 1.79 -14.03
CA HIS A 49 -15.17 1.63 -13.61
C HIS A 49 -14.61 2.88 -12.94
N ASN A 50 -14.84 4.05 -13.54
CA ASN A 50 -14.39 5.32 -12.97
C ASN A 50 -15.08 5.61 -11.63
N SER A 51 -16.38 5.35 -11.50
CA SER A 51 -17.10 5.55 -10.24
C SER A 51 -16.57 4.65 -9.11
N VAL A 52 -16.36 3.36 -9.39
CA VAL A 52 -15.80 2.39 -8.43
C VAL A 52 -14.38 2.76 -8.05
N SER A 53 -13.57 3.24 -9.01
CA SER A 53 -12.21 3.70 -8.75
C SER A 53 -12.17 4.90 -7.80
N VAL A 54 -13.12 5.83 -7.93
CA VAL A 54 -13.26 6.98 -7.03
C VAL A 54 -13.67 6.52 -5.62
N GLU A 55 -14.67 5.66 -5.51
CA GLU A 55 -15.15 5.13 -4.24
C GLU A 55 -14.04 4.31 -3.52
N LEU A 56 -13.29 3.51 -4.27
CA LEU A 56 -12.14 2.77 -3.74
C LEU A 56 -11.05 3.71 -3.24
N LEU A 57 -10.78 4.81 -3.94
CA LEU A 57 -9.81 5.82 -3.49
C LEU A 57 -10.27 6.51 -2.19
N GLU A 58 -11.56 6.83 -2.08
CA GLU A 58 -12.14 7.45 -0.89
C GLU A 58 -12.09 6.51 0.33
N THR A 59 -12.50 5.26 0.15
CA THR A 59 -12.45 4.23 1.20
C THR A 59 -11.00 3.98 1.66
N ASN A 60 -10.05 3.87 0.72
CA ASN A 60 -8.63 3.74 1.06
C ASN A 60 -8.10 4.94 1.85
N LYS A 61 -8.49 6.17 1.51
CA LYS A 61 -8.14 7.38 2.28
C LYS A 61 -8.73 7.35 3.69
N ALA A 62 -9.98 6.89 3.83
CA ALA A 62 -10.65 6.74 5.12
C ALA A 62 -9.94 5.71 6.01
N ILE A 63 -9.63 4.52 5.46
CA ILE A 63 -8.87 3.47 6.15
C ILE A 63 -7.51 4.00 6.61
N ALA A 64 -6.76 4.64 5.71
CA ALA A 64 -5.46 5.21 6.07
C ALA A 64 -5.55 6.25 7.19
N THR A 65 -6.65 6.99 7.27
CA THR A 65 -6.90 7.94 8.35
C THR A 65 -7.26 7.24 9.66
N LEU A 66 -8.05 6.17 9.62
CA LEU A 66 -8.36 5.36 10.79
C LEU A 66 -7.11 4.67 11.35
N ILE A 67 -6.25 4.11 10.50
CA ILE A 67 -4.96 3.53 10.89
C ILE A 67 -4.13 4.56 11.66
N ARG A 68 -3.91 5.75 11.08
CA ARG A 68 -3.17 6.84 11.74
C ARG A 68 -3.78 7.25 13.08
N LYS A 69 -5.10 7.27 13.19
CA LYS A 69 -5.78 7.59 14.46
C LYS A 69 -5.58 6.49 15.50
N TYR A 70 -5.69 5.23 15.10
CA TYR A 70 -5.48 4.08 15.98
C TYR A 70 -4.04 4.05 16.50
N GLU A 71 -3.06 4.18 15.60
CA GLU A 71 -1.63 4.30 15.95
C GLU A 71 -1.42 5.43 16.96
N LYS A 72 -1.91 6.64 16.66
CA LYS A 72 -1.75 7.80 17.57
C LYS A 72 -2.36 7.56 18.95
N ILE A 73 -3.54 6.94 19.02
CA ILE A 73 -4.20 6.66 20.31
C ILE A 73 -3.44 5.59 21.10
N SER A 74 -2.94 4.54 20.45
CA SER A 74 -2.11 3.52 21.11
C SER A 74 -0.84 4.14 21.67
N HIS A 75 -0.12 4.92 20.85
CA HIS A 75 1.12 5.59 21.25
C HIS A 75 0.93 6.60 22.35
N GLN A 76 -0.17 7.38 22.31
CA GLN A 76 -0.45 8.31 23.39
C GLN A 76 -0.60 7.58 24.72
N LYS A 77 -1.29 6.43 24.75
CA LYS A 77 -1.45 5.64 25.97
C LYS A 77 -0.12 5.06 26.46
N GLU A 78 0.69 4.50 25.58
CA GLU A 78 2.01 3.94 25.93
C GLU A 78 2.93 5.04 26.47
N HIS A 79 2.95 6.21 25.82
CA HIS A 79 3.70 7.37 26.27
C HIS A 79 3.19 7.92 27.62
N ASP A 80 1.87 8.00 27.82
CA ASP A 80 1.28 8.43 29.09
C ASP A 80 1.65 7.47 30.24
N ILE A 81 1.70 6.15 29.96
CA ILE A 81 2.16 5.14 30.92
C ILE A 81 3.65 5.33 31.22
N ALA A 82 4.49 5.52 30.19
CA ALA A 82 5.91 5.76 30.35
C ALA A 82 6.19 6.99 31.24
N ILE A 83 5.51 8.11 30.98
CA ILE A 83 5.60 9.33 31.82
C ILE A 83 5.23 9.04 33.27
N ARG A 84 4.13 8.32 33.52
CA ARG A 84 3.70 7.98 34.89
C ARG A 84 4.71 7.09 35.61
N ILE A 85 5.33 6.14 34.91
CA ILE A 85 6.39 5.32 35.48
C ILE A 85 7.61 6.19 35.82
N GLU A 86 8.06 7.06 34.91
CA GLU A 86 9.21 7.95 35.09
C GLU A 86 9.01 8.97 36.21
N GLN A 87 7.80 9.51 36.36
CA GLN A 87 7.47 10.54 37.36
C GLN A 87 7.00 9.98 38.70
N GLY A 88 6.58 8.71 38.74
CA GLY A 88 5.99 8.08 39.93
C GLY A 88 6.79 6.90 40.45
N ILE A 89 6.87 5.81 39.68
CA ILE A 89 7.47 4.54 40.13
C ILE A 89 9.00 4.65 40.21
N LEU A 90 9.64 5.23 39.19
CA LEU A 90 11.10 5.31 39.12
C LEU A 90 11.71 6.10 40.30
N PRO A 91 11.17 7.28 40.69
CA PRO A 91 11.64 8.00 41.86
C PRO A 91 11.48 7.20 43.16
N MET A 92 10.39 6.45 43.32
CA MET A 92 10.19 5.59 44.50
C MET A 92 11.27 4.50 44.58
N LEU A 93 11.55 3.81 43.47
CA LEU A 93 12.59 2.79 43.41
C LEU A 93 13.98 3.35 43.69
N VAL A 94 14.30 4.53 43.14
CA VAL A 94 15.58 5.21 43.38
C VAL A 94 15.70 5.65 44.84
N SER A 95 14.62 6.14 45.45
CA SER A 95 14.60 6.50 46.87
C SER A 95 14.86 5.29 47.76
N LEU A 96 14.15 4.18 47.53
CA LEU A 96 14.33 2.92 48.27
C LEU A 96 15.77 2.39 48.12
N ARG A 97 16.33 2.49 46.90
CA ARG A 97 17.72 2.12 46.64
C ARG A 97 18.70 3.01 47.41
N GLY A 98 18.39 4.29 47.60
CA GLY A 98 19.21 5.22 48.39
C GLY A 98 19.22 4.92 49.90
N GLU A 99 18.19 4.26 50.42
CA GLU A 99 18.07 3.85 51.82
C GLU A 99 18.75 2.50 52.12
N ALA A 100 18.97 1.66 51.09
CA ALA A 100 19.61 0.36 51.21
C ALA A 100 21.11 0.46 51.50
N LYS A 101 21.68 -0.55 52.19
CA LYS A 101 23.12 -0.55 52.45
C LYS A 101 23.88 -0.89 51.16
N PRO A 102 25.01 -0.21 50.88
CA PRO A 102 25.82 -0.55 49.72
C PRO A 102 26.21 -2.04 49.73
N ASN A 103 26.03 -2.71 48.59
CA ASN A 103 26.35 -4.12 48.37
C ASN A 103 25.59 -5.15 49.22
N ASP A 104 24.46 -4.78 49.83
CA ASP A 104 23.54 -5.80 50.34
C ASP A 104 22.68 -6.41 49.21
N THR A 105 22.06 -7.57 49.50
CA THR A 105 21.23 -8.29 48.51
C THR A 105 20.09 -7.42 48.00
N LEU A 106 19.48 -6.61 48.87
CA LEU A 106 18.37 -5.73 48.52
C LEU A 106 18.79 -4.63 47.55
N ALA A 107 19.96 -4.01 47.73
CA ALA A 107 20.50 -3.00 46.83
C ALA A 107 20.75 -3.56 45.43
N LEU A 108 21.29 -4.77 45.33
CA LEU A 108 21.50 -5.46 44.04
C LEU A 108 20.17 -5.80 43.35
N GLU A 109 19.19 -6.30 44.11
CA GLU A 109 17.84 -6.58 43.59
C GLU A 109 17.15 -5.30 43.09
N LEU A 110 17.27 -4.19 43.84
CA LEU A 110 16.73 -2.89 43.46
C LEU A 110 17.40 -2.32 42.20
N ASP A 111 18.73 -2.42 42.09
CA ASP A 111 19.46 -1.99 40.89
C ASP A 111 19.00 -2.79 39.64
N MET A 112 18.74 -4.10 39.80
CA MET A 112 18.18 -4.94 38.72
C MET A 112 16.75 -4.52 38.34
N VAL A 113 15.87 -4.31 39.32
CA VAL A 113 14.49 -3.87 39.08
C VAL A 113 14.46 -2.50 38.40
N ILE A 114 15.29 -1.55 38.86
CA ILE A 114 15.43 -0.23 38.23
C ILE A 114 15.86 -0.38 36.77
N ALA A 115 16.82 -1.25 36.47
CA ALA A 115 17.25 -1.51 35.09
C ALA A 115 16.13 -2.11 34.23
N GLN A 116 15.37 -3.08 34.75
CA GLN A 116 14.22 -3.68 34.06
C GLN A 116 13.13 -2.65 33.78
N VAL A 117 12.75 -1.85 34.78
CA VAL A 117 11.73 -0.80 34.63
C VAL A 117 12.17 0.23 33.59
N LYS A 118 13.45 0.65 33.59
CA LYS A 118 13.98 1.55 32.54
C LYS A 118 13.97 0.93 31.14
N SER A 119 14.14 -0.39 31.02
CA SER A 119 13.97 -1.09 29.73
C SER A 119 12.52 -1.04 29.28
N LEU A 120 11.57 -1.37 30.15
CA LEU A 120 10.14 -1.34 29.85
C LEU A 120 9.67 0.05 29.42
N VAL A 121 10.11 1.11 30.11
CA VAL A 121 9.81 2.50 29.74
C VAL A 121 10.35 2.85 28.35
N ARG A 122 11.54 2.33 28.00
CA ARG A 122 12.12 2.50 26.65
C ARG A 122 11.27 1.78 25.61
N GLU A 123 10.87 0.54 25.87
CA GLU A 123 10.00 -0.23 24.97
C GLU A 123 8.65 0.46 24.75
N LEU A 124 8.04 1.01 25.81
CA LEU A 124 6.79 1.79 25.71
C LEU A 124 6.95 3.11 24.95
N ASN A 125 8.12 3.74 24.95
CA ASN A 125 8.35 4.97 24.20
C ASN A 125 8.67 4.74 22.71
N HIS A 126 9.13 3.54 22.33
CA HIS A 126 9.57 3.24 20.97
C HIS A 126 8.66 2.25 20.23
N GLY A 127 7.64 1.70 20.91
CA GLY A 127 6.82 0.59 20.43
C GLY A 127 7.63 -0.69 20.23
N PRO A 128 6.99 -1.83 19.90
CA PRO A 128 7.68 -3.12 19.84
C PRO A 128 8.86 -3.16 18.86
N ASP A 129 8.85 -2.36 17.78
CA ASP A 129 9.85 -2.48 16.71
C ASP A 129 10.31 -1.15 16.08
N GLY A 130 10.02 0.02 16.66
CA GLY A 130 10.41 1.32 16.10
C GLY A 130 9.68 1.72 14.81
N LEU A 131 8.66 0.95 14.39
CA LEU A 131 7.82 1.21 13.21
C LEU A 131 7.16 2.59 13.25
N ASN A 132 6.87 3.07 14.46
CA ASN A 132 6.16 4.33 14.68
C ASN A 132 7.07 5.55 14.50
N GLU A 133 8.38 5.35 14.46
CA GLU A 133 9.34 6.40 14.12
C GLU A 133 9.49 6.58 12.61
N LEU A 134 8.96 5.64 11.81
CA LEU A 134 9.00 5.75 10.35
C LEU A 134 8.05 6.85 9.88
N THR A 135 8.58 7.75 9.07
CA THR A 135 7.75 8.72 8.34
C THR A 135 6.85 8.02 7.34
N PRO A 136 5.76 8.64 6.86
CA PRO A 136 4.89 8.05 5.83
C PRO A 136 5.65 7.60 4.57
N THR A 137 6.70 8.31 4.18
CA THR A 137 7.57 7.95 3.04
C THR A 137 8.45 6.75 3.36
N GLU A 138 9.03 6.70 4.56
CA GLU A 138 9.83 5.54 5.01
C GLU A 138 8.98 4.29 5.18
N MET A 139 7.74 4.41 5.67
CA MET A 139 6.78 3.31 5.75
C MET A 139 6.44 2.75 4.37
N LYS A 140 6.17 3.61 3.38
CA LYS A 140 5.96 3.17 1.98
C LYS A 140 7.17 2.41 1.44
N VAL A 141 8.38 2.93 1.69
CA VAL A 141 9.62 2.27 1.28
C VAL A 141 9.79 0.93 2.03
N ALA A 142 9.49 0.87 3.32
CA ALA A 142 9.56 -0.36 4.12
C ALA A 142 8.62 -1.46 3.60
N VAL A 143 7.37 -1.13 3.27
CA VAL A 143 6.41 -2.07 2.67
C VAL A 143 6.95 -2.66 1.36
N LEU A 144 7.50 -1.82 0.46
CA LEU A 144 8.07 -2.31 -0.80
C LEU A 144 9.33 -3.17 -0.58
N ILE A 145 10.13 -2.87 0.45
CA ILE A 145 11.30 -3.70 0.82
C ILE A 145 10.87 -5.07 1.33
N ARG A 146 9.83 -5.12 2.17
CA ARG A 146 9.24 -6.37 2.65
C ARG A 146 8.72 -7.22 1.50
N ASP A 147 8.06 -6.59 0.52
CA ASP A 147 7.54 -7.25 -0.67
C ASP A 147 8.64 -7.72 -1.65
N GLY A 148 9.92 -7.53 -1.29
CA GLY A 148 11.08 -8.03 -2.03
C GLY A 148 11.59 -7.09 -3.12
N GLU A 149 11.08 -5.85 -3.20
CA GLU A 149 11.52 -4.91 -4.23
C GLU A 149 12.95 -4.40 -4.00
N THR A 150 13.69 -4.32 -5.11
CA THR A 150 15.03 -3.74 -5.16
C THR A 150 14.98 -2.21 -5.04
N SER A 151 16.10 -1.58 -4.67
CA SER A 151 16.16 -0.11 -4.57
C SER A 151 15.86 0.59 -5.91
N GLN A 152 16.14 -0.07 -7.04
CA GLN A 152 15.84 0.43 -8.37
C GLN A 152 14.33 0.38 -8.66
N GLN A 153 13.66 -0.75 -8.39
CA GLN A 153 12.22 -0.89 -8.57
C GLN A 153 11.44 0.11 -7.70
N ILE A 154 11.86 0.28 -6.44
CA ILE A 154 11.26 1.25 -5.52
C ILE A 154 11.44 2.68 -6.06
N ALA A 155 12.61 2.99 -6.61
CA ALA A 155 12.92 4.31 -7.18
C ALA A 155 12.01 4.63 -8.37
N GLU A 156 11.82 3.66 -9.28
CA GLU A 156 10.90 3.76 -10.41
C GLU A 156 9.44 3.92 -9.95
N ARG A 157 9.01 3.11 -8.97
CA ARG A 157 7.63 3.11 -8.46
C ARG A 157 7.26 4.39 -7.70
N LEU A 158 8.24 5.01 -7.04
CA LEU A 158 8.05 6.24 -6.27
C LEU A 158 8.50 7.51 -7.01
N TYR A 159 9.00 7.39 -8.24
CA TYR A 159 9.53 8.50 -9.05
C TYR A 159 10.62 9.33 -8.33
N ILE A 160 11.54 8.65 -7.65
CA ILE A 160 12.68 9.25 -6.92
C ILE A 160 13.99 8.59 -7.36
N SER A 161 15.13 9.14 -6.96
CA SER A 161 16.43 8.52 -7.28
C SER A 161 16.69 7.27 -6.42
N GLU A 162 17.42 6.30 -6.98
CA GLU A 162 17.89 5.12 -6.23
C GLU A 162 18.74 5.52 -5.00
N SER A 163 19.52 6.61 -5.10
CA SER A 163 20.27 7.17 -3.97
C SER A 163 19.37 7.65 -2.83
N THR A 164 18.19 8.18 -3.16
CA THR A 164 17.17 8.59 -2.18
C THR A 164 16.58 7.36 -1.49
N VAL A 165 16.27 6.29 -2.23
CA VAL A 165 15.80 5.01 -1.65
C VAL A 165 16.85 4.40 -0.70
N LYS A 166 18.13 4.42 -1.08
CA LYS A 166 19.24 3.96 -0.20
C LYS A 166 19.30 4.77 1.09
N THR A 167 19.03 6.08 1.02
CA THR A 167 18.96 6.96 2.19
C THR A 167 17.78 6.59 3.08
N HIS A 168 16.58 6.38 2.52
CA HIS A 168 15.43 5.88 3.28
C HIS A 168 15.70 4.53 3.94
N ARG A 169 16.30 3.55 3.24
CA ARG A 169 16.71 2.26 3.80
C ARG A 169 17.63 2.41 5.02
N LYS A 170 18.61 3.32 4.95
CA LYS A 170 19.52 3.62 6.08
C LYS A 170 18.76 4.22 7.27
N ASN A 171 17.85 5.16 7.02
CA ASN A 171 17.07 5.80 8.07
C ASN A 171 16.09 4.82 8.73
N ILE A 172 15.43 3.96 7.95
CA ILE A 172 14.60 2.87 8.45
C ILE A 172 15.42 1.98 9.39
N ARG A 173 16.61 1.51 8.98
CA ARG A 173 17.46 0.69 9.87
C ARG A 173 17.87 1.39 11.17
N ASN A 174 18.04 2.71 11.15
CA ASN A 174 18.35 3.48 12.36
C ASN A 174 17.16 3.50 13.31
N LYS A 175 15.97 3.82 12.76
CA LYS A 175 14.71 3.96 13.50
C LYS A 175 14.19 2.65 14.06
N LEU A 176 14.40 1.54 13.33
CA LEU A 176 14.11 0.19 13.82
C LEU A 176 15.22 -0.37 14.74
N ASN A 177 16.23 0.43 15.12
CA ASN A 177 17.35 0.01 15.98
C ASN A 177 18.11 -1.26 15.52
N ILE A 178 18.13 -1.54 14.21
CA ILE A 178 18.83 -2.69 13.63
C ILE A 178 20.12 -2.33 12.88
N ARG A 179 20.55 -1.06 12.90
CA ARG A 179 21.77 -0.62 12.18
C ARG A 179 23.00 -1.47 12.51
N GLN A 180 23.21 -1.82 13.78
CA GLN A 180 24.39 -2.58 14.23
C GLN A 180 24.17 -4.10 14.25
N LYS A 181 22.97 -4.58 13.92
CA LYS A 181 22.64 -6.00 13.87
C LYS A 181 22.91 -6.53 12.46
N LYS A 182 23.56 -7.70 12.35
CA LYS A 182 23.68 -8.47 11.09
C LYS A 182 22.33 -9.12 10.76
N MET A 183 21.33 -8.29 10.50
CA MET A 183 19.95 -8.68 10.24
C MET A 183 19.52 -8.10 8.90
N ASN A 184 18.87 -8.94 8.08
CA ASN A 184 18.30 -8.52 6.82
C ASN A 184 17.09 -7.60 7.09
N LEU A 185 17.07 -6.43 6.45
CA LEU A 185 15.97 -5.48 6.60
C LEU A 185 14.65 -6.06 6.05
N SER A 186 14.65 -6.82 4.94
CA SER A 186 13.42 -7.37 4.38
C SER A 186 12.81 -8.48 5.25
N GLU A 187 13.66 -9.34 5.80
CA GLU A 187 13.25 -10.42 6.71
C GLU A 187 12.68 -9.85 8.01
N HIS A 188 13.40 -8.90 8.63
CA HIS A 188 12.92 -8.23 9.84
C HIS A 188 11.61 -7.48 9.63
N LEU A 189 11.45 -6.81 8.47
CA LEU A 189 10.21 -6.14 8.13
C LEU A 189 9.05 -7.12 7.94
N GLY A 190 9.30 -8.36 7.51
CA GLY A 190 8.28 -9.42 7.40
C GLY A 190 7.82 -9.95 8.75
N ASP A 191 8.66 -9.87 9.79
CA ASP A 191 8.29 -10.25 11.15
C ASP A 191 7.40 -9.19 11.84
N ILE A 192 7.48 -7.91 11.39
CA ILE A 192 6.91 -6.76 12.11
C ILE A 192 5.84 -5.96 11.32
N ILE A 193 5.68 -6.15 9.99
CA ILE A 193 4.66 -5.50 9.13
C ILE A 193 3.98 -6.47 8.17
#